data_AF-A0A1L3Q3S9-F1
#
_entry.id   AF-A0A1L3Q3S9-F1
#
_cell.length_a   1.000
_cell.length_b   1.000
_cell.length_c   1.000
_cell.angle_alpha   90.00
_cell.angle_beta   90.00
_cell.angle_gamma   90.00
#
_symmetry.space_group_name_H-M   'P 1'
#
loop_
_entity.id
_entity.type
_entity.pdbx_description
1 polymer ?
#
loop_
_entity_poly.entity_id
_entity_poly.type
_entity_poly.pdbx_seq_one_letter_code
_entity_poly.pdbx_strand_id
1 'polypeptide(L)'
;MNVSFDKSTLRYSLPNKLLCIDDNRLIPPFEEEENEMGVCSECEGQLFSFTYHNFQDYTAVVCRCVDCSLLRIILFDPAWEWVGEYPVSIIDDVSQTSANSVERNSISDIGNIAAIKLETVFSPREIEAMIQKSKGENYVRQYLYNARKKYSLFNELFGYSLEI
;
A
#
# COMPACT_ATOMS: atom_id res chain seq x y z
N MET A 1 -9.45 4.99 19.96
CA MET A 1 -8.71 3.71 19.94
C MET A 1 -7.23 4.03 19.92
N ASN A 2 -6.42 3.38 20.78
CA ASN A 2 -4.99 3.63 20.83
C ASN A 2 -4.30 2.83 19.72
N VAL A 3 -3.72 3.54 18.75
CA VAL A 3 -2.92 2.91 17.70
C VAL A 3 -1.62 2.39 18.34
N SER A 4 -1.48 1.07 18.41
CA SER A 4 -0.37 0.38 19.06
C SER A 4 0.63 -0.09 17.99
N PHE A 5 1.53 0.80 17.57
CA PHE A 5 2.77 0.44 16.89
C PHE A 5 3.91 1.29 17.47
N ASP A 6 5.15 0.86 17.30
CA ASP A 6 6.28 1.64 17.77
C ASP A 6 6.51 2.81 16.81
N LYS A 7 6.02 3.99 17.22
CA LYS A 7 6.09 5.25 16.48
C LYS A 7 7.52 5.64 16.07
N SER A 8 8.55 5.04 16.69
CA SER A 8 9.95 5.29 16.39
C SER A 8 10.51 4.49 15.20
N THR A 9 9.73 3.59 14.60
CA THR A 9 10.20 2.63 13.58
C THR A 9 9.68 2.90 12.16
N LEU A 10 9.05 4.06 11.93
CA LEU A 10 8.52 4.42 10.61
C LEU A 10 9.66 4.77 9.65
N ARG A 11 9.81 3.96 8.60
CA ARG A 11 10.81 4.14 7.55
C ARG A 11 10.15 4.20 6.18
N TYR A 12 10.75 4.87 5.22
CA TYR A 12 10.19 4.99 3.87
C TYR A 12 11.27 4.80 2.81
N SER A 13 10.96 3.96 1.82
CA SER A 13 11.82 3.78 0.65
C SER A 13 11.35 4.68 -0.47
N LEU A 14 12.12 5.75 -0.75
CA LEU A 14 11.83 6.67 -1.85
C LEU A 14 11.83 5.99 -3.23
N PRO A 15 12.81 5.13 -3.58
CA PRO A 15 12.84 4.50 -4.92
C PRO A 15 11.66 3.55 -5.16
N ASN A 16 11.29 2.78 -4.13
CA ASN A 16 10.23 1.76 -4.24
C ASN A 16 8.86 2.29 -3.83
N LYS A 17 8.79 3.52 -3.29
CA LYS A 17 7.61 4.13 -2.69
C LYS A 17 6.93 3.26 -1.62
N LEU A 18 7.73 2.54 -0.83
CA LEU A 18 7.24 1.61 0.17
C LEU A 18 7.32 2.22 1.57
N LEU A 19 6.22 2.12 2.31
CA LEU A 19 6.18 2.45 3.73
C LEU A 19 6.60 1.23 4.55
N CYS A 20 7.60 1.38 5.42
CA CYS A 20 8.09 0.36 6.33
C CYS A 20 7.69 0.68 7.78
N ILE A 21 7.04 -0.27 8.45
CA ILE A 21 6.58 -0.15 9.84
C ILE A 21 7.10 -1.33 10.66
N ASP A 22 7.54 -1.07 11.90
CA ASP A 22 8.02 -2.08 12.86
C ASP A 22 9.10 -3.01 12.25
N ASP A 23 10.02 -2.40 11.51
CA ASP A 23 11.19 -2.99 10.84
C ASP A 23 10.98 -4.12 9.82
N ASN A 24 9.78 -4.70 9.70
CA ASN A 24 9.52 -5.89 8.90
C ASN A 24 8.30 -5.82 7.96
N ARG A 25 7.47 -4.77 8.03
CA ARG A 25 6.27 -4.66 7.19
C ARG A 25 6.45 -3.59 6.13
N LEU A 26 6.41 -4.00 4.87
CA LEU A 26 6.44 -3.11 3.71
C LEU A 26 5.03 -2.95 3.15
N ILE A 27 4.57 -1.72 3.05
CA ILE A 27 3.22 -1.38 2.64
C ILE A 27 3.32 -0.61 1.32
N PRO A 28 2.81 -1.15 0.20
CA PRO A 28 2.78 -0.45 -1.07
C PRO A 28 1.76 0.69 -1.03
N PRO A 29 1.91 1.70 -1.90
CA PRO A 29 0.94 2.76 -2.00
C PRO A 29 -0.32 2.24 -2.70
N PHE A 30 -1.49 2.68 -2.25
CA PHE A 30 -2.73 2.48 -3.01
C PHE A 30 -3.02 3.63 -3.98
N GLU A 31 -2.50 4.83 -3.67
CA GLU A 31 -2.70 6.08 -4.40
C GLU A 31 -1.47 7.00 -4.27
N GLU A 32 -1.28 7.89 -5.24
CA GLU A 32 -0.12 8.80 -5.35
C GLU A 32 -0.55 10.23 -5.77
N GLU A 33 -1.76 10.65 -5.36
CA GLU A 33 -2.25 11.98 -5.67
C GLU A 33 -1.55 13.05 -4.83
N GLU A 34 -1.23 14.20 -5.43
CA GLU A 34 -0.64 15.32 -4.73
C GLU A 34 -1.74 16.27 -4.23
N ASN A 35 -1.99 16.20 -2.92
CA ASN A 35 -2.94 17.03 -2.20
C ASN A 35 -2.24 17.82 -1.10
N GLU A 36 -2.69 19.04 -0.83
CA GLU A 36 -2.25 19.82 0.33
C GLU A 36 -2.74 19.16 1.63
N MET A 37 -1.80 18.86 2.53
CA MET A 37 -2.05 18.12 3.78
C MET A 37 -1.91 18.98 5.04
N GLY A 38 -1.60 20.27 4.88
CA GLY A 38 -1.39 21.22 5.96
C GLY A 38 0.05 21.72 6.02
N VAL A 39 0.59 21.87 7.23
CA VAL A 39 1.90 22.49 7.48
C VAL A 39 2.85 21.54 8.19
N CYS A 40 4.13 21.65 7.88
CA CYS A 40 5.19 20.84 8.46
C CYS A 40 5.45 21.27 9.91
N SER A 41 5.41 20.33 10.85
CA SER A 41 5.66 20.65 12.26
C SER A 41 7.12 21.00 12.58
N GLU A 42 8.06 20.88 11.64
CA GLU A 42 9.47 21.32 11.83
C GLU A 42 9.74 22.75 11.37
N CYS A 43 9.18 23.16 10.23
CA CYS A 43 9.53 24.43 9.59
C CYS A 43 8.33 25.29 9.18
N GLU A 44 7.10 24.86 9.52
CA GLU A 44 5.83 25.51 9.19
C GLU A 44 5.54 25.64 7.68
N GLY A 45 6.42 25.09 6.84
CA GLY A 45 6.25 25.04 5.39
C GLY A 45 5.13 24.09 4.96
N GLN A 46 4.60 24.28 3.76
CA GLN A 46 3.45 23.51 3.29
C GLN A 46 3.81 22.03 3.08
N LEU A 47 2.91 21.13 3.49
CA LEU A 47 3.01 19.69 3.28
C LEU A 47 2.11 19.28 2.12
N PHE A 48 2.68 18.55 1.18
CA PHE A 48 1.94 17.89 0.12
C PHE A 48 2.04 16.38 0.27
N SER A 49 0.95 15.67 0.00
CA SER A 49 0.96 14.21 -0.04
C SER A 49 1.82 13.71 -1.20
N PHE A 50 2.48 12.59 -0.94
CA PHE A 50 3.36 11.90 -1.86
C PHE A 50 2.82 10.52 -2.19
N THR A 51 2.40 9.77 -1.17
CA THR A 51 1.79 8.44 -1.32
C THR A 51 0.82 8.12 -0.19
N TYR A 52 -0.20 7.31 -0.48
CA TYR A 52 -1.21 6.86 0.48
C TYR A 52 -1.10 5.36 0.69
N HIS A 53 -1.16 4.91 1.94
CA HIS A 53 -0.95 3.53 2.34
C HIS A 53 -2.05 3.07 3.29
N ASN A 54 -2.53 1.84 3.10
CA ASN A 54 -3.44 1.22 4.04
C ASN A 54 -2.63 0.63 5.19
N PHE A 55 -2.88 1.11 6.41
CA PHE A 55 -2.22 0.63 7.61
C PHE A 55 -3.26 0.22 8.65
N GLN A 56 -3.52 -1.09 8.73
CA GLN A 56 -4.63 -1.63 9.54
C GLN A 56 -5.95 -0.96 9.11
N ASP A 57 -6.66 -0.34 10.05
CA ASP A 57 -7.88 0.44 9.80
C ASP A 57 -7.60 1.93 9.55
N TYR A 58 -6.33 2.33 9.40
CA TYR A 58 -5.93 3.72 9.22
C TYR A 58 -5.38 3.96 7.81
N THR A 59 -5.50 5.19 7.35
CA THR A 59 -4.82 5.68 6.16
C THR A 59 -3.54 6.40 6.58
N ALA A 60 -2.40 5.89 6.15
CA ALA A 60 -1.10 6.53 6.33
C ALA A 60 -0.72 7.28 5.06
N VAL A 61 -0.60 8.60 5.16
CA VAL A 61 -0.22 9.47 4.06
C VAL A 61 1.21 9.92 4.27
N VAL A 62 2.11 9.53 3.38
CA VAL A 62 3.47 10.05 3.35
C VAL A 62 3.40 11.40 2.67
N CYS A 63 3.88 12.44 3.35
CA CYS A 63 3.87 13.81 2.90
C CYS A 63 5.31 14.33 2.79
N ARG A 64 5.53 15.25 1.86
CA ARG A 64 6.79 15.97 1.71
C ARG A 64 6.58 17.46 1.95
N CYS A 65 7.45 18.04 2.77
CA CYS A 65 7.48 19.49 2.91
C CYS A 65 8.18 20.15 1.72
N VAL A 66 7.59 21.20 1.15
CA VAL A 66 8.21 21.93 0.04
C VAL A 66 9.47 22.70 0.47
N ASP A 67 9.51 23.19 1.71
CA ASP A 67 10.59 24.06 2.16
C ASP A 67 11.81 23.28 2.69
N CYS A 68 11.58 22.35 3.62
CA CYS A 68 12.67 21.57 4.23
C CYS A 68 12.88 20.19 3.59
N SER A 69 12.03 19.78 2.63
CA SER A 69 12.06 18.46 1.99
C SER A 69 11.94 17.25 2.92
N LEU A 70 11.65 17.46 4.22
CA LEU A 70 11.43 16.36 5.16
C LEU A 70 10.18 15.58 4.78
N LEU A 71 10.26 14.26 4.95
CA LEU A 71 9.13 13.36 4.85
C LEU A 71 8.48 13.17 6.22
N ARG A 72 7.15 13.22 6.23
CA ARG A 72 6.32 13.00 7.41
C ARG A 72 5.21 12.02 7.05
N ILE A 73 4.70 11.29 8.04
CA ILE A 73 3.48 10.49 7.87
C ILE A 73 2.36 11.14 8.65
N ILE A 74 1.24 11.34 7.98
CA ILE A 74 -0.01 11.73 8.61
C ILE A 74 -0.93 10.52 8.64
N LEU A 75 -1.43 10.19 9.82
CA LEU A 75 -2.41 9.13 10.01
C LEU A 75 -3.81 9.71 10.08
N PHE A 76 -4.71 9.09 9.33
CA PHE A 76 -6.14 9.33 9.37
C PHE A 76 -6.87 8.06 9.75
N ASP A 77 -7.97 8.20 10.49
CA ASP A 77 -8.88 7.09 10.76
C ASP A 77 -9.80 6.80 9.55
N PRO A 78 -10.68 5.78 9.62
CA PRO A 78 -11.60 5.47 8.51
C PRO A 78 -12.56 6.61 8.14
N ALA A 79 -12.78 7.57 9.03
CA ALA A 79 -13.64 8.74 8.80
C ALA A 79 -12.86 9.93 8.23
N TRP A 80 -11.57 9.74 7.90
CA TRP A 80 -10.65 10.79 7.48
C TRP A 80 -10.39 11.86 8.56
N GLU A 81 -10.58 11.52 9.83
CA GLU A 81 -10.19 12.39 10.94
C GLU A 81 -8.68 12.27 11.20
N TRP A 82 -8.02 13.41 11.42
CA TRP A 82 -6.59 13.45 11.73
C TRP A 82 -6.32 12.77 13.08
N VAL A 83 -5.44 11.78 13.08
CA VAL A 83 -5.04 11.02 14.27
C VAL A 83 -3.67 11.49 14.79
N GLY A 84 -2.76 11.84 13.87
CA GLY A 84 -1.42 12.25 14.26
C GLY A 84 -0.48 12.43 13.09
N GLU A 85 0.63 13.10 13.37
CA GLU A 85 1.76 13.28 12.46
C GLU A 85 3.02 12.66 13.08
N TYR A 86 3.81 11.95 12.27
CA TYR A 86 5.00 11.24 12.72
C TYR A 86 6.18 11.46 11.77
N PRO A 87 7.42 11.58 12.29
CA PRO A 87 8.61 11.64 11.44
C PRO A 87 8.84 10.31 10.73
N VAL A 88 9.40 10.38 9.52
CA VAL A 88 9.82 9.20 8.74
C VAL A 88 11.32 9.23 8.50
N SER A 89 11.96 8.08 8.68
CA SER A 89 13.36 7.89 8.29
C SER A 89 13.45 7.33 6.86
N ILE A 90 14.35 7.85 6.04
CA ILE A 90 14.52 7.38 4.66
C ILE A 90 15.42 6.14 4.64
N ILE A 91 15.06 5.14 3.83
CA ILE A 91 15.89 3.96 3.53
C ILE A 91 16.15 3.88 2.02
N ASP A 92 17.43 3.76 1.65
CA ASP A 92 17.88 3.87 0.25
C ASP A 92 17.54 2.65 -0.60
N ASP A 93 17.40 1.47 0.01
CA ASP A 93 17.06 0.26 -0.72
C ASP A 93 16.47 -0.81 0.19
N VAL A 94 15.33 -1.38 -0.19
CA VAL A 94 14.71 -2.50 0.53
C VAL A 94 15.36 -3.84 0.12
N SER A 95 16.34 -3.79 -0.77
CA SER A 95 16.93 -4.97 -1.42
C SER A 95 17.75 -5.91 -0.52
N GLN A 96 18.14 -5.57 0.72
CA GLN A 96 19.09 -6.42 1.47
C GLN A 96 18.90 -6.57 2.99
N THR A 97 17.76 -6.18 3.57
CA THR A 97 17.50 -6.47 5.00
C THR A 97 16.33 -7.42 5.14
N SER A 98 16.69 -8.70 5.31
CA SER A 98 15.86 -9.88 5.57
C SER A 98 15.12 -10.48 4.35
N ALA A 99 15.73 -11.56 3.86
CA ALA A 99 15.11 -12.57 3.00
C ALA A 99 13.99 -13.38 3.72
N ASN A 100 13.25 -12.79 4.66
CA ASN A 100 12.16 -13.45 5.37
C ASN A 100 11.06 -12.43 5.67
N SER A 101 9.87 -12.71 5.11
CA SER A 101 8.60 -11.99 5.26
C SER A 101 8.53 -10.55 4.75
N VAL A 102 8.57 -10.38 3.43
CA VAL A 102 7.49 -9.58 2.81
C VAL A 102 6.21 -10.26 3.26
N GLU A 103 5.45 -9.66 4.18
CA GLU A 103 4.04 -10.06 4.35
C GLU A 103 3.41 -9.81 2.98
N ARG A 104 3.37 -10.89 2.18
CA ARG A 104 2.56 -10.96 0.99
C ARG A 104 1.17 -10.58 1.47
N ASN A 105 0.68 -9.43 1.06
CA ASN A 105 -0.74 -9.12 1.17
C ASN A 105 -1.43 -10.09 0.23
N SER A 106 -1.66 -11.30 0.76
CA SER A 106 -2.35 -12.39 0.10
C SER A 106 -3.82 -12.01 0.09
N ILE A 107 -4.26 -11.47 -1.03
CA ILE A 107 -5.65 -11.07 -1.21
C ILE A 107 -6.42 -12.32 -1.58
N SER A 108 -7.21 -12.81 -0.62
CA SER A 108 -8.19 -13.86 -0.83
C SER A 108 -9.51 -13.31 -1.39
N ASP A 109 -9.79 -12.01 -1.18
CA ASP A 109 -10.99 -11.34 -1.65
C ASP A 109 -10.68 -10.22 -2.66
N ILE A 110 -10.95 -10.51 -3.93
CA ILE A 110 -10.73 -9.57 -5.04
C ILE A 110 -11.57 -8.31 -4.94
N GLY A 111 -12.70 -8.32 -4.21
CA GLY A 111 -13.63 -7.19 -4.16
C GLY A 111 -12.99 -5.88 -3.69
N ASN A 112 -11.88 -5.96 -2.95
CA ASN A 112 -11.17 -4.82 -2.39
C ASN A 112 -10.03 -4.30 -3.29
N ILE A 113 -9.79 -4.91 -4.46
CA ILE A 113 -8.78 -4.45 -5.42
C ILE A 113 -9.43 -3.44 -6.37
N ALA A 114 -8.81 -2.27 -6.53
CA ALA A 114 -9.25 -1.27 -7.51
C ALA A 114 -9.34 -1.89 -8.91
N ALA A 115 -10.51 -1.76 -9.57
CA ALA A 115 -10.82 -2.41 -10.85
C ALA A 115 -9.75 -2.15 -11.93
N ILE A 116 -9.21 -0.94 -11.98
CA ILE A 116 -8.14 -0.52 -12.91
C ILE A 116 -6.88 -1.41 -12.79
N LYS A 117 -6.50 -1.80 -11.57
CA LYS A 117 -5.32 -2.64 -11.34
C LYS A 117 -5.51 -4.05 -11.90
N LEU A 118 -6.71 -4.61 -11.74
CA LEU A 118 -7.04 -5.94 -12.26
C LEU A 118 -7.11 -5.94 -13.79
N GLU A 119 -7.78 -4.95 -14.38
CA GLU A 119 -7.96 -4.84 -15.83
C GLU A 119 -6.65 -4.61 -16.58
N THR A 120 -5.63 -4.08 -15.90
CA THR A 120 -4.28 -3.90 -16.46
C THR A 120 -3.58 -5.23 -16.77
N VAL A 121 -3.87 -6.30 -16.02
CA VAL A 121 -3.15 -7.59 -16.11
C VAL A 121 -4.05 -8.74 -16.56
N PHE A 122 -5.31 -8.70 -16.14
CA PHE A 122 -6.28 -9.77 -16.35
C PHE A 122 -7.35 -9.34 -17.36
N SER A 123 -7.77 -10.29 -18.18
CA SER A 123 -8.94 -10.12 -19.04
C SER A 123 -10.23 -10.15 -18.22
N PRO A 124 -11.34 -9.58 -18.73
CA PRO A 124 -12.62 -9.57 -18.01
C PRO A 124 -13.09 -10.97 -17.55
N ARG A 125 -12.89 -12.01 -18.40
CA ARG A 125 -13.26 -13.39 -18.07
C ARG A 125 -12.37 -14.01 -17.00
N GLU A 126 -11.11 -13.60 -16.91
CA GLU A 126 -10.20 -14.01 -15.84
C GLU A 126 -10.61 -13.36 -14.52
N ILE A 127 -10.90 -12.05 -14.53
CA ILE A 127 -11.39 -11.31 -13.37
C ILE A 127 -12.68 -11.93 -12.84
N GLU A 128 -13.66 -12.16 -13.71
CA GLU A 128 -14.94 -12.80 -13.36
C GLU A 128 -14.74 -14.17 -12.71
N ALA A 129 -13.87 -15.02 -13.29
CA ALA A 129 -13.60 -16.34 -12.74
C ALA A 129 -12.92 -16.28 -11.37
N MET A 130 -12.03 -15.31 -11.14
CA MET A 130 -11.41 -15.13 -9.83
C MET A 130 -12.41 -14.58 -8.79
N ILE A 131 -13.32 -13.67 -9.15
CA ILE A 131 -14.39 -13.17 -8.28
C ILE A 131 -15.36 -14.29 -7.90
N GLN A 132 -15.80 -15.10 -8.87
CA GLN A 132 -16.67 -16.24 -8.63
C GLN A 132 -15.98 -17.23 -7.68
N LYS A 133 -14.69 -17.48 -7.89
CA LYS A 133 -13.89 -18.35 -7.02
C LYS A 133 -13.80 -17.80 -5.59
N SER A 134 -13.53 -16.51 -5.40
CA SER A 134 -13.44 -15.90 -4.06
C SER A 134 -14.77 -15.94 -3.30
N LYS A 135 -15.89 -15.86 -4.03
CA LYS A 135 -17.25 -15.98 -3.47
C LYS A 135 -17.74 -17.42 -3.26
N GLY A 136 -16.95 -18.42 -3.64
CA GLY A 136 -17.35 -19.84 -3.58
C GLY A 136 -18.41 -20.23 -4.63
N GLU A 137 -18.58 -19.44 -5.68
CA GLU A 137 -19.51 -19.68 -6.78
C GLU A 137 -18.90 -20.61 -7.84
N ASN A 138 -19.73 -21.05 -8.80
CA ASN A 138 -19.26 -21.82 -9.94
C ASN A 138 -18.50 -20.91 -10.92
N TYR A 139 -17.35 -21.38 -11.39
CA TYR A 139 -16.48 -20.64 -12.30
C TYR A 139 -15.89 -21.54 -13.39
N VAL A 140 -15.46 -20.94 -14.49
CA VAL A 140 -14.78 -21.65 -15.58
C VAL A 140 -13.30 -21.84 -15.23
N ARG A 141 -12.90 -23.10 -15.00
CA ARG A 141 -11.54 -23.47 -14.58
C ARG A 141 -10.44 -22.94 -15.50
N GLN A 142 -10.69 -22.89 -16.80
CA GLN A 142 -9.71 -22.42 -17.79
C GLN A 142 -9.32 -20.96 -17.56
N TYR A 143 -10.30 -20.10 -17.23
CA TYR A 143 -10.03 -18.69 -16.98
C TYR A 143 -9.27 -18.48 -15.67
N LEU A 144 -9.60 -19.22 -14.60
CA LEU A 144 -8.82 -19.19 -13.37
C LEU A 144 -7.37 -19.67 -13.59
N TYR A 145 -7.17 -20.73 -14.39
CA TYR A 145 -5.84 -21.25 -14.70
C TYR A 145 -4.99 -20.24 -15.46
N ASN A 146 -5.58 -19.54 -16.43
CA ASN A 146 -4.88 -18.48 -17.16
C ASN A 146 -4.57 -17.28 -16.27
N ALA A 147 -5.48 -16.90 -15.37
CA ALA A 147 -5.26 -15.84 -14.40
C ALA A 147 -4.07 -16.15 -13.47
N ARG A 148 -4.01 -17.36 -12.90
CA ARG A 148 -2.93 -17.79 -11.98
C ARG A 148 -1.52 -17.66 -12.57
N LYS A 149 -1.37 -17.84 -13.89
CA LYS A 149 -0.07 -17.64 -14.57
C LYS A 149 0.41 -16.19 -14.54
N LYS A 150 -0.48 -15.23 -14.32
CA LYS A 150 -0.20 -13.79 -14.30
C LYS A 150 -0.09 -13.23 -12.88
N TYR A 151 -0.24 -14.06 -11.85
CA TYR A 151 -0.17 -13.60 -10.45
C TYR A 151 1.23 -13.07 -10.10
N SER A 152 2.28 -13.67 -10.65
CA SER A 152 3.64 -13.14 -10.49
C SER A 152 3.78 -11.75 -11.10
N LEU A 153 3.27 -11.55 -12.32
CA LEU A 153 3.28 -10.24 -12.99
C LEU A 153 2.45 -9.20 -12.23
N PHE A 154 1.27 -9.59 -11.72
CA PHE A 154 0.45 -8.72 -10.89
C PHE A 154 1.17 -8.32 -9.59
N ASN A 155 1.87 -9.26 -8.96
CA ASN A 155 2.70 -9.01 -7.79
C ASN A 155 3.89 -8.09 -8.11
N GLU A 156 4.56 -8.29 -9.24
CA GLU A 156 5.66 -7.43 -9.67
C GLU A 156 5.21 -5.99 -9.94
N LEU A 157 4.02 -5.81 -10.54
CA LEU A 157 3.50 -4.49 -10.90
C LEU A 157 2.88 -3.73 -9.72
N PHE A 158 2.28 -4.43 -8.76
CA PHE A 158 1.46 -3.79 -7.73
C PHE A 158 1.82 -4.20 -6.29
N GLY A 159 2.75 -5.14 -6.09
CA GLY A 159 3.19 -5.60 -4.77
C GLY A 159 2.16 -6.45 -4.00
N TYR A 160 1.11 -6.93 -4.67
CA TYR A 160 0.06 -7.78 -4.06
C TYR A 160 0.17 -9.23 -4.53
N SER A 161 0.01 -10.17 -3.60
CA SER A 161 -0.08 -11.59 -3.94
C SER A 161 -1.54 -12.02 -4.01
N LEU A 162 -1.93 -12.71 -5.08
CA LEU A 162 -3.27 -13.26 -5.23
C LEU A 162 -3.27 -14.73 -4.82
N GLU A 163 -4.15 -15.10 -3.88
CA GLU A 163 -4.26 -16.48 -3.38
C GLU A 163 -5.68 -17.04 -3.57
N ILE A 164 -6.08 -17.22 -4.83
CA ILE A 164 -7.46 -17.54 -5.27
C ILE A 164 -7.50 -18.87 -6.03
#